data_AF-A0A921BDU8-F1
#
_entry.id   AF-A0A921BDU8-F1
#
_cell.length_a   1.000
_cell.length_b   1.000
_cell.length_c   1.000
_cell.angle_alpha   90.00
_cell.angle_beta   90.00
_cell.angle_gamma   90.00
#
_symmetry.space_group_name_H-M   'P 1'
#
loop_
_entity.id
_entity.type
_entity.pdbx_description
1 polymer ?
#
loop_
_entity_poly.entity_id
_entity_poly.type
_entity_poly.pdbx_seq_one_letter_code
_entity_poly.pdbx_strand_id
1 'polypeptide(L)'
;MTRTEEWDEAALRVVVPAAQSAKSRTEAEITKRLHELRIEASVYVTSEDETDAYGPSRDASIMFVPLRLEGMTPRDPTGRPFSEQLTSLPIVAMVAAHGDVKLRIEDEAVLDDGNPHVAATVRDKA
;
A
#
# COMPACT_ATOMS: atom_id res chain seq x y z
N MET A 1 -2.23 15.48 8.64
CA MET A 1 -1.19 15.47 9.68
C MET A 1 -0.39 16.76 9.65
N THR A 2 0.38 17.07 8.60
CA THR A 2 1.20 18.30 8.51
C THR A 2 0.45 19.64 8.44
N ARG A 3 -0.86 19.65 8.72
CA ARG A 3 -1.72 20.85 8.74
C ARG A 3 -2.32 21.08 10.14
N THR A 4 -1.78 20.39 11.15
CA THR A 4 -2.07 20.64 12.57
C THR A 4 -0.81 21.23 13.21
N GLU A 5 -0.98 21.95 14.30
CA GLU A 5 0.10 22.69 14.98
C GLU A 5 1.27 21.79 15.38
N GLU A 6 1.00 20.51 15.71
CA GLU A 6 2.03 19.58 16.16
C GLU A 6 2.93 19.06 15.02
N TRP A 7 2.57 19.29 13.76
CA TRP A 7 3.24 18.73 12.58
C TRP A 7 3.47 19.74 11.47
N ASP A 8 3.25 21.03 11.69
CA ASP A 8 3.37 22.06 10.65
C ASP A 8 4.82 22.25 10.18
N GLU A 9 5.79 22.07 11.08
CA GLU A 9 7.23 22.08 10.81
C GLU A 9 7.78 20.70 10.38
N ALA A 10 6.94 19.66 10.32
CA ALA A 10 7.40 18.32 10.01
C ALA A 10 7.78 18.19 8.53
N ALA A 11 9.04 17.85 8.27
CA ALA A 11 9.53 17.59 6.93
C ALA A 11 8.98 16.28 6.36
N LEU A 12 8.48 16.33 5.12
CA LEU A 12 8.07 15.14 4.38
C LEU A 12 9.21 14.67 3.46
N ARG A 13 9.45 13.36 3.47
CA ARG A 13 10.37 12.68 2.56
C ARG A 13 9.64 11.54 1.86
N VAL A 14 9.67 11.53 0.54
CA VAL A 14 9.11 10.46 -0.30
C VAL A 14 10.25 9.58 -0.78
N VAL A 15 10.31 8.37 -0.27
CA VAL A 15 11.31 7.37 -0.67
C VAL A 15 10.70 6.46 -1.73
N VAL A 16 11.34 6.38 -2.91
CA VAL A 16 10.86 5.55 -4.02
C VAL A 16 12.00 4.70 -4.59
N PRO A 17 11.77 3.40 -4.85
CA PRO A 17 12.75 2.58 -5.54
C PRO A 17 12.75 2.86 -7.05
N ALA A 18 13.94 2.85 -7.65
CA ALA A 18 14.10 2.83 -9.10
C ALA A 18 15.41 2.16 -9.52
N ALA A 19 15.41 1.56 -10.72
CA ALA A 19 16.65 1.15 -11.36
C ALA A 19 17.61 2.34 -11.54
N GLN A 20 18.92 2.09 -11.44
CA GLN A 20 19.95 3.14 -11.50
C GLN A 20 19.84 4.01 -12.76
N SER A 21 19.54 3.39 -13.92
CA SER A 21 19.36 4.09 -15.20
C SER A 21 18.13 5.00 -15.25
N ALA A 22 17.17 4.80 -14.35
CA ALA A 22 15.91 5.54 -14.27
C ALA A 22 15.85 6.53 -13.10
N LYS A 23 16.91 6.65 -12.29
CA LYS A 23 16.93 7.44 -11.04
C LYS A 23 16.50 8.89 -11.27
N SER A 24 17.20 9.62 -12.16
CA SER A 24 16.90 11.04 -12.43
C SER A 24 15.52 11.26 -13.05
N ARG A 25 15.07 10.34 -13.92
CA ARG A 25 13.73 10.43 -14.49
C ARG A 25 12.66 10.25 -13.41
N THR A 26 12.83 9.26 -12.55
CA THR A 26 11.90 8.96 -11.45
C THR A 26 11.81 10.13 -10.47
N GLU A 27 12.96 10.71 -10.09
CA GLU A 27 13.00 11.88 -9.21
C GLU A 27 12.24 13.07 -9.80
N ALA A 28 12.44 13.37 -11.09
CA ALA A 28 11.76 14.46 -11.78
C ALA A 28 10.24 14.21 -11.88
N GLU A 29 9.81 12.99 -12.19
CA GLU A 29 8.39 12.63 -12.29
C GLU A 29 7.67 12.74 -10.94
N ILE A 30 8.28 12.23 -9.85
CA ILE A 30 7.69 12.31 -8.51
C ILE A 30 7.67 13.75 -8.00
N THR A 31 8.76 14.51 -8.20
CA THR A 31 8.82 15.93 -7.83
C THR A 31 7.72 16.74 -8.54
N LYS A 32 7.51 16.49 -9.84
CA LYS A 32 6.44 17.13 -10.60
C LYS A 32 5.06 16.82 -10.01
N ARG A 33 4.77 15.55 -9.69
CA ARG A 33 3.48 15.14 -9.09
C ARG A 33 3.26 15.78 -7.72
N LEU A 34 4.28 15.82 -6.87
CA LEU A 34 4.20 16.47 -5.56
C LEU A 34 3.88 17.96 -5.69
N HIS A 35 4.52 18.64 -6.63
CA HIS A 35 4.24 20.05 -6.93
C HIS A 35 2.79 20.26 -7.42
N GLU A 36 2.31 19.43 -8.35
CA GLU A 36 0.92 19.48 -8.84
C GLU A 36 -0.11 19.29 -7.71
N LEU A 37 0.20 18.42 -6.75
CA LEU A 37 -0.63 18.16 -5.56
C LEU A 37 -0.42 19.17 -4.43
N ARG A 38 0.49 20.14 -4.59
CA ARG A 38 0.89 21.12 -3.57
C ARG A 38 1.34 20.45 -2.26
N ILE A 39 2.13 19.38 -2.40
CA ILE A 39 2.75 18.66 -1.30
C ILE A 39 4.21 19.08 -1.25
N GLU A 40 4.60 19.74 -0.17
CA GLU A 40 6.00 20.11 0.09
C GLU A 40 6.74 18.92 0.69
N ALA A 41 7.53 18.22 -0.13
CA ALA A 41 8.30 17.06 0.29
C ALA A 41 9.60 16.93 -0.50
N SER A 42 10.63 16.40 0.15
CA SER A 42 11.86 15.95 -0.51
C SER A 42 11.65 14.57 -1.15
N VAL A 43 12.33 14.30 -2.27
CA VAL A 43 12.31 12.98 -2.93
C VAL A 43 13.66 12.31 -2.71
N TYR A 44 13.64 11.06 -2.27
CA TYR A 44 14.82 10.22 -2.21
C TYR A 44 14.60 8.97 -3.06
N VAL A 45 15.41 8.80 -4.11
CA VAL A 45 15.33 7.62 -4.97
C VAL A 45 16.38 6.60 -4.54
N THR A 46 15.91 5.49 -3.95
CA THR A 46 16.74 4.33 -3.57
C THR A 46 16.95 3.44 -4.80
N SER A 47 18.12 2.80 -4.91
CA SER A 47 18.36 1.82 -5.97
C SER A 47 17.83 0.45 -5.57
N GLU A 48 17.41 -0.35 -6.54
CA GLU A 48 16.98 -1.75 -6.29
C GLU A 48 18.13 -2.62 -5.73
N ASP A 49 19.39 -2.20 -5.93
CA ASP A 49 20.59 -2.88 -5.44
C ASP A 49 20.95 -2.50 -3.99
N GLU A 50 20.31 -1.48 -3.41
CA GLU A 50 20.54 -1.09 -2.01
C GLU A 50 20.00 -2.17 -1.06
N THR A 51 20.89 -2.71 -0.23
CA THR A 51 20.57 -3.77 0.74
C THR A 51 19.63 -3.31 1.87
N ASP A 52 19.53 -1.99 2.10
CA ASP A 52 18.68 -1.39 3.12
C ASP A 52 17.72 -0.37 2.52
N ALA A 53 16.58 -0.86 2.01
CA ALA A 53 15.49 -0.03 1.48
C ALA A 53 14.93 0.99 2.49
N TYR A 54 15.18 0.81 3.79
CA TYR A 54 14.66 1.67 4.86
C TYR A 54 15.69 2.61 5.47
N GLY A 55 16.97 2.47 5.14
CA GLY A 55 18.05 3.33 5.64
C GLY A 55 17.69 4.82 5.59
N PRO A 56 17.16 5.34 4.47
CA PRO A 56 16.73 6.73 4.34
C PRO A 56 15.51 7.13 5.17
N SER A 57 14.87 6.22 5.91
CA SER A 57 13.65 6.49 6.71
C SER A 57 13.82 6.19 8.19
N ARG A 58 15.00 5.73 8.64
CA ARG A 58 15.25 5.36 10.05
C ARG A 58 15.21 6.56 11.00
N ASP A 59 15.45 7.76 10.49
CA ASP A 59 15.45 9.03 11.22
C ASP A 59 14.06 9.69 11.28
N ALA A 60 13.04 9.10 10.64
CA ALA A 60 11.69 9.67 10.61
C ALA A 60 10.96 9.47 11.95
N SER A 61 10.13 10.44 12.34
CA SER A 61 9.22 10.29 13.48
C SER A 61 8.13 9.24 13.22
N ILE A 62 7.66 9.17 11.96
CA ILE A 62 6.65 8.22 11.50
C ILE A 62 6.94 7.85 10.04
N MET A 63 6.74 6.58 9.68
CA MET A 63 6.88 6.09 8.32
C MET A 63 5.54 5.57 7.81
N PHE A 64 5.14 6.04 6.63
CA PHE A 64 3.97 5.53 5.90
C PHE A 64 4.45 4.56 4.84
N VAL A 65 3.97 3.32 4.89
CA VAL A 65 4.32 2.27 3.93
C VAL A 65 3.07 1.69 3.30
N PRO A 66 3.09 1.37 1.99
CA PRO A 66 1.97 0.69 1.36
C PRO A 66 1.71 -0.67 2.03
N LEU A 67 0.44 -0.94 2.35
CA LEU A 67 0.03 -2.25 2.84
C LEU A 67 0.07 -3.25 1.69
N ARG A 68 0.97 -4.24 1.80
CA ARG A 68 1.01 -5.39 0.90
C ARG A 68 0.75 -6.66 1.71
N LEU A 69 -0.21 -7.45 1.25
CA LEU A 69 -0.58 -8.72 1.86
C LEU A 69 -0.34 -9.86 0.87
N GLU A 70 0.30 -10.91 1.35
CA GLU A 70 0.33 -12.21 0.68
C GLU A 70 -0.32 -13.22 1.62
N GLY A 71 -1.54 -13.65 1.27
CA GLY A 71 -2.41 -14.32 2.24
C GLY A 71 -2.72 -13.40 3.41
N MET A 72 -2.36 -13.83 4.63
CA MET A 72 -2.53 -13.06 5.87
C MET A 72 -1.22 -12.44 6.38
N THR A 73 -0.18 -12.42 5.55
CA THR A 73 1.16 -11.99 5.95
C THR A 73 1.51 -10.63 5.32
N PRO A 74 1.78 -9.61 6.15
CA PRO A 74 2.37 -8.34 5.69
C PRO A 74 3.70 -8.54 4.98
N ARG A 75 3.81 -8.00 3.78
CA ARG A 75 5.05 -7.92 3.02
C ARG A 75 5.60 -6.51 3.00
N ASP A 76 6.91 -6.41 3.07
CA ASP A 76 7.62 -5.17 2.84
C ASP A 76 7.57 -4.80 1.33
N PRO A 77 7.97 -3.58 0.92
CA PRO A 77 7.98 -3.18 -0.49
C PRO A 77 8.87 -4.05 -1.39
N THR A 78 9.82 -4.80 -0.82
CA THR A 78 10.71 -5.75 -1.50
C THR A 78 10.17 -7.19 -1.53
N GLY A 79 9.01 -7.46 -0.90
CA GLY A 79 8.37 -8.77 -0.84
C GLY A 79 8.81 -9.66 0.33
N ARG A 80 9.64 -9.16 1.26
CA ARG A 80 10.06 -9.91 2.45
C ARG A 80 9.01 -9.86 3.57
N PRO A 81 8.98 -10.84 4.50
CA PRO A 81 8.13 -10.73 5.69
C PRO A 81 8.44 -9.43 6.43
N PHE A 82 7.43 -8.58 6.61
CA PHE A 82 7.69 -7.26 7.15
C PHE A 82 8.10 -7.28 8.64
N SER A 83 7.65 -8.32 9.36
CA SER A 83 7.95 -8.56 10.78
C SER A 83 9.44 -8.55 11.12
N GLU A 84 10.30 -8.95 10.18
CA GLU A 84 11.75 -8.99 10.40
C GLU A 84 12.38 -7.59 10.48
N GLN A 85 11.74 -6.58 9.89
CA GLN A 85 12.27 -5.22 9.77
C GLN A 85 11.74 -4.30 10.89
N LEU A 86 10.52 -4.56 11.39
CA LEU A 86 9.79 -3.66 12.31
C LEU A 86 10.55 -3.32 13.59
N THR A 87 11.42 -4.20 14.09
CA THR A 87 12.21 -3.96 15.31
C THR A 87 13.22 -2.81 15.18
N SER A 88 13.59 -2.45 13.95
CA SER A 88 14.59 -1.43 13.65
C SER A 88 14.02 -0.14 13.04
N LEU A 89 12.70 -0.10 12.83
CA LEU A 89 12.01 0.99 12.15
C LEU A 89 11.34 1.92 13.17
N PRO A 90 11.12 3.20 12.82
CA PRO A 90 10.30 4.10 13.62
C PRO A 90 8.84 3.64 13.63
N ILE A 91 7.94 4.43 14.23
CA ILE A 91 6.50 4.14 14.19
C ILE A 91 6.06 3.98 12.73
N VAL A 92 5.54 2.80 12.39
CA VAL A 92 5.10 2.46 11.03
C VAL A 92 3.57 2.50 10.95
N ALA A 93 3.06 3.30 10.03
CA ALA A 93 1.67 3.26 9.60
C ALA A 93 1.58 2.54 8.25
N MET A 94 0.96 1.37 8.22
CA MET A 94 0.67 0.66 6.98
C MET A 94 -0.59 1.23 6.34
N VAL A 95 -0.51 1.64 5.08
CA VAL A 95 -1.57 2.37 4.38
C VAL A 95 -2.08 1.53 3.22
N ALA A 96 -3.37 1.20 3.26
CA ALA A 96 -4.07 0.63 2.12
C ALA A 96 -4.88 1.74 1.44
N ALA A 97 -4.64 1.98 0.16
CA ALA A 97 -5.50 2.82 -0.66
C ALA A 97 -6.66 2.00 -1.24
N HIS A 98 -7.69 2.69 -1.72
CA HIS A 98 -8.80 2.06 -2.43
C HIS A 98 -8.26 1.28 -3.64
N GLY A 99 -8.49 -0.03 -3.66
CA GLY A 99 -8.02 -0.94 -4.70
C GLY A 99 -6.74 -1.74 -4.37
N ASP A 100 -6.01 -1.39 -3.31
CA ASP A 100 -4.79 -2.13 -2.91
C ASP A 100 -5.10 -3.51 -2.32
N VAL A 101 -6.29 -3.67 -1.73
CA VAL A 101 -6.80 -4.94 -1.21
C VAL A 101 -8.05 -5.32 -1.98
N LYS A 102 -7.94 -6.37 -2.82
CA LYS A 102 -9.12 -7.00 -3.43
C LYS A 102 -9.84 -7.83 -2.38
N LEU A 103 -10.77 -7.21 -1.68
CA LEU A 103 -11.72 -7.96 -0.86
C LEU A 103 -12.58 -8.80 -1.79
N ARG A 104 -12.58 -10.13 -1.59
CA ARG A 104 -13.66 -10.96 -2.14
C ARG A 104 -14.91 -10.58 -1.37
N ILE A 105 -15.76 -9.76 -1.98
CA ILE A 105 -17.14 -9.66 -1.56
C ILE A 105 -17.75 -10.98 -2.03
N GLU A 106 -18.10 -11.87 -1.11
CA GLU A 106 -19.03 -12.94 -1.45
C GLU A 106 -20.27 -12.24 -1.96
N ASP A 107 -20.57 -12.38 -3.26
CA ASP A 107 -21.69 -11.73 -3.91
C ASP A 107 -22.89 -11.81 -2.98
N GLU A 108 -23.44 -10.65 -2.65
CA GLU A 108 -24.69 -10.51 -1.92
C GLU A 108 -25.66 -11.48 -2.60
N ALA A 109 -25.97 -12.58 -1.91
CA ALA A 109 -26.87 -13.59 -2.43
C ALA A 109 -28.11 -12.81 -2.86
N VAL A 110 -28.36 -12.77 -4.17
CA VAL A 110 -29.57 -12.18 -4.72
C VAL A 110 -30.69 -13.04 -4.13
N LEU A 111 -31.24 -12.58 -3.01
CA LEU A 111 -32.50 -13.05 -2.48
C LEU A 111 -33.54 -12.54 -3.47
N ASP A 112 -33.71 -13.27 -4.56
CA ASP A 112 -34.83 -13.10 -5.47
C ASP A 112 -36.08 -13.62 -4.77
N ASP A 113 -36.62 -12.77 -3.90
CA ASP A 113 -37.98 -12.87 -3.38
C ASP A 113 -38.96 -12.56 -4.53
N GLY A 114 -39.26 -13.57 -5.35
CA GLY A 114 -40.52 -13.60 -6.09
C GLY A 114 -40.49 -14.13 -7.53
N ASN A 115 -40.57 -15.46 -7.70
CA ASN A 115 -41.48 -16.05 -8.68
C ASN A 115 -41.80 -17.54 -8.36
N PRO A 116 -43.08 -17.96 -8.26
CA PRO A 116 -43.47 -19.34 -8.03
C PRO A 116 -43.62 -20.15 -9.35
N HIS A 117 -43.44 -21.47 -9.26
CA HIS A 117 -43.41 -22.49 -10.34
C HIS A 117 -42.05 -22.63 -11.04
N VAL A 118 -41.35 -23.77 -10.95
CA VAL A 118 -41.79 -25.06 -11.50
C VAL A 118 -41.59 -26.21 -10.52
N ALA A 119 -42.70 -26.89 -10.22
CA ALA A 119 -42.73 -28.16 -9.52
C ALA A 119 -42.39 -29.33 -10.46
N ALA A 120 -41.89 -30.40 -9.83
CA ALA A 120 -41.90 -31.80 -10.25
C ALA A 120 -40.96 -32.23 -11.39
N THR A 121 -39.98 -33.09 -11.05
CA THR A 121 -40.11 -34.52 -11.38
C THR A 121 -39.28 -35.36 -10.40
N VAL A 122 -39.95 -36.08 -9.50
CA VAL A 122 -39.39 -37.26 -8.83
C VAL A 122 -39.45 -38.42 -9.82
N ARG A 123 -38.34 -39.13 -10.04
CA ARG A 123 -38.34 -40.56 -10.40
C ARG A 123 -36.95 -41.17 -10.16
N ASP A 124 -36.81 -41.66 -8.94
CA ASP A 124 -36.29 -42.97 -8.53
C ASP A 124 -35.65 -43.86 -9.62
N LYS A 125 -34.44 -44.38 -9.34
CA LYS A 125 -34.02 -45.75 -9.66
C LYS A 125 -32.71 -46.14 -8.95
N ALA A 126 -32.89 -47.02 -7.96
CA ALA A 126 -32.11 -48.21 -7.59
C ALA A 126 -30.57 -48.14 -7.53
#